data_AF-A0A916MGE8-F1
#
_entry.id   AF-A0A916MGE8-F1
#
_cell.length_a   1.000
_cell.length_b   1.000
_cell.length_c   1.000
_cell.angle_alpha   90.00
_cell.angle_beta   90.00
_cell.angle_gamma   90.00
#
_symmetry.space_group_name_H-M   'P 1'
#
loop_
_entity.id
_entity.type
_entity.pdbx_description
1 polymer ?
#
loop_
_entity_poly.entity_id
_entity_poly.type
_entity_poly.pdbx_seq_one_letter_code
_entity_poly.pdbx_strand_id
1 'polypeptide(L)'
;MILDKNKKDNNYMKELVKCFLSHGKINVVKPVLFAALCLISAVTFSQEGEKLFKQNCASCHALTDKKMVGPGLKGITEKRSEEWLLKWTKNSAEFISSGDADAKAIFEEFNKIPMPPFALSDDEIKAIFSYVKSPDQKTAQAATGNAAATVTTAVNEPTPETTGGMNLTSIIILIVVGLMLILALIVRANANKIIQNQTGGVVASGGILANNKKIFAVLFIVLALFGLKGLWDTLFNIGVAQGYQPVQPIKFSHKVHVAQNKISCNYCHTGARNGKVAGIPPASTCMNCHKYVSEGPLTGTVEIAKIYKALDYNTETQTYGNNPQPIEWVRVHNLPDHAYFNHAQHVSVGKVECQTCHGPIQEMDEAKQFSPLTMGWCVECHRTTEVKMEGNSYYTKLHDKLRNKYKGQPITVDKMGGLDCSKCHY
;
A
#
# COMPACT_ATOMS: atom_id res chain seq x y z
N MET A 1 -15.74 63.72 8.99
CA MET A 1 -14.41 63.92 8.37
C MET A 1 -13.83 62.53 8.16
N ILE A 2 -13.32 62.24 6.94
CA ILE A 2 -12.57 61.04 6.51
C ILE A 2 -13.43 59.84 6.04
N LEU A 3 -13.73 59.74 4.71
CA LEU A 3 -13.16 58.88 3.63
C LEU A 3 -13.74 57.44 3.59
N ASP A 4 -13.98 56.71 2.48
CA ASP A 4 -14.08 56.93 1.01
C ASP A 4 -14.50 55.58 0.34
N LYS A 5 -15.07 55.64 -0.88
CA LYS A 5 -15.18 54.63 -1.98
C LYS A 5 -16.00 53.33 -1.88
N ASN A 6 -17.08 53.24 -2.68
CA ASN A 6 -17.19 52.41 -3.92
C ASN A 6 -18.66 52.12 -4.33
N LYS A 7 -19.12 52.62 -5.50
CA LYS A 7 -20.03 51.94 -6.47
C LYS A 7 -20.52 52.86 -7.59
N LYS A 8 -20.11 52.56 -8.84
CA LYS A 8 -20.67 52.95 -10.16
C LYS A 8 -20.01 51.98 -11.17
N ASP A 9 -20.60 51.39 -12.21
CA ASP A 9 -21.91 51.41 -12.85
C ASP A 9 -22.06 50.07 -13.61
N ASN A 10 -23.27 49.53 -13.69
CA ASN A 10 -23.59 48.26 -14.36
C ASN A 10 -24.59 48.53 -15.51
N ASN A 11 -24.11 48.79 -16.73
CA ASN A 11 -25.02 49.00 -17.88
C ASN A 11 -24.45 48.70 -19.28
N TYR A 12 -23.42 47.84 -19.41
CA TYR A 12 -22.85 47.47 -20.72
C TYR A 12 -23.48 46.22 -21.36
N MET A 13 -24.03 45.30 -20.56
CA MET A 13 -24.54 44.02 -21.07
C MET A 13 -25.93 44.09 -21.72
N LYS A 14 -26.74 45.12 -21.41
CA LYS A 14 -28.09 45.26 -21.98
C LYS A 14 -28.11 45.85 -23.40
N GLU A 15 -27.11 46.65 -23.75
CA GLU A 15 -27.01 47.26 -25.09
C GLU A 15 -26.38 46.31 -26.12
N LEU A 16 -25.45 45.44 -25.70
CA LEU A 16 -24.84 44.42 -26.58
C LEU A 16 -25.85 43.38 -27.09
N VAL A 17 -26.83 43.00 -26.26
CA VAL A 17 -27.87 42.02 -26.63
C VAL A 17 -28.87 42.62 -27.62
N LYS A 18 -29.16 43.92 -27.55
CA LYS A 18 -30.07 44.60 -28.48
C LYS A 18 -29.47 44.78 -29.88
N CYS A 19 -28.14 44.91 -29.98
CA CYS A 19 -27.46 45.02 -31.27
C CYS A 19 -27.46 43.69 -32.06
N PHE A 20 -27.40 42.55 -31.37
CA PHE A 20 -27.35 41.23 -32.00
C PHE A 20 -28.69 40.75 -32.59
N LEU A 21 -29.81 41.35 -32.20
CA LEU A 21 -31.15 40.89 -32.60
C LEU A 21 -31.77 41.65 -33.78
N SER A 22 -31.10 42.68 -34.33
CA SER A 22 -31.73 43.55 -35.34
C SER A 22 -31.26 43.37 -36.79
N HIS A 23 -30.31 42.48 -37.10
CA HIS A 23 -29.85 42.28 -38.48
C HIS A 23 -30.16 40.86 -38.97
N GLY A 24 -31.21 40.77 -39.78
CA GLY A 24 -31.69 39.54 -40.38
C GLY A 24 -30.80 39.00 -41.51
N LYS A 25 -31.01 37.70 -41.75
CA LYS A 25 -30.83 36.95 -43.01
C LYS A 25 -29.39 36.77 -43.53
N ILE A 26 -28.61 35.90 -42.89
CA ILE A 26 -27.63 35.05 -43.59
C ILE A 26 -27.72 33.62 -43.06
N ASN A 27 -27.80 32.66 -43.98
CA ASN A 27 -28.10 31.24 -43.77
C ASN A 27 -26.87 30.47 -43.22
N VAL A 28 -26.38 30.86 -42.03
CA VAL A 28 -25.14 30.31 -41.40
C VAL A 28 -25.41 29.01 -40.61
N VAL A 29 -26.68 28.61 -40.46
CA VAL A 29 -27.06 27.44 -39.65
C VAL A 29 -26.60 26.13 -40.29
N LYS A 30 -26.57 25.99 -41.61
CA LYS A 30 -26.17 24.74 -42.30
C LYS A 30 -24.67 24.39 -42.21
N PRO A 31 -23.71 25.32 -42.43
CA PRO A 31 -22.28 24.97 -42.32
C PRO A 31 -21.83 24.78 -40.85
N VAL A 32 -22.43 25.48 -39.89
CA VAL A 32 -22.11 25.34 -38.46
C VAL A 32 -22.65 24.03 -37.88
N LEU A 33 -23.84 23.58 -38.29
CA LEU A 33 -24.36 22.27 -37.90
C LEU A 33 -23.52 21.12 -38.47
N PHE A 34 -22.99 21.26 -39.70
CA PHE A 34 -22.16 20.23 -40.34
C PHE A 34 -20.76 20.15 -39.71
N ALA A 35 -20.15 21.29 -39.36
CA ALA A 35 -18.87 21.32 -38.65
C ALA A 35 -18.98 20.79 -37.20
N ALA A 36 -20.09 21.08 -36.51
CA ALA A 36 -20.36 20.56 -35.17
C ALA A 36 -20.61 19.03 -35.18
N LEU A 37 -21.29 18.51 -36.21
CA LEU A 37 -21.52 17.06 -36.36
C LEU A 37 -20.23 16.30 -36.66
N CYS A 38 -19.32 16.83 -37.49
CA CYS A 38 -18.01 16.23 -37.74
C CYS A 38 -17.09 16.20 -36.50
N LEU A 39 -17.16 17.22 -35.63
CA LEU A 39 -16.40 17.26 -34.38
C LEU A 39 -16.92 16.26 -33.34
N ILE A 40 -18.23 16.00 -33.29
CA ILE A 40 -18.83 15.01 -32.37
C ILE A 40 -18.50 13.57 -32.80
N SER A 41 -18.49 13.29 -34.12
CA SER A 41 -18.14 11.97 -34.65
C SER A 41 -16.67 11.60 -34.44
N ALA A 42 -15.76 12.58 -34.51
CA ALA A 42 -14.32 12.33 -34.30
C ALA A 42 -13.98 12.01 -32.83
N VAL A 43 -14.67 12.63 -31.88
CA VAL A 43 -14.47 12.39 -30.44
C VAL A 43 -15.03 11.04 -30.00
N THR A 44 -16.19 10.64 -30.53
CA THR A 44 -16.81 9.34 -30.22
C THR A 44 -16.02 8.15 -30.76
N PHE A 45 -15.49 8.26 -31.99
CA PHE A 45 -14.68 7.20 -32.61
C PHE A 45 -13.33 6.97 -31.89
N SER A 46 -12.70 8.04 -31.37
CA SER A 46 -11.44 7.96 -30.62
C SER A 46 -11.62 7.31 -29.23
N GLN A 47 -12.71 7.63 -28.53
CA GLN A 47 -13.00 7.10 -27.19
C GLN A 47 -13.36 5.60 -27.24
N GLU A 48 -14.01 5.16 -28.31
CA GLU A 48 -14.28 3.74 -28.59
C GLU A 48 -12.98 2.99 -28.90
N GLY A 49 -12.09 3.59 -29.71
CA GLY A 49 -10.76 3.04 -30.01
C GLY A 49 -9.88 2.82 -28.77
N GLU A 50 -9.87 3.75 -27.82
CA GLU A 50 -9.13 3.61 -26.55
C GLU A 50 -9.62 2.41 -25.74
N LYS A 51 -10.94 2.26 -25.60
CA LYS A 51 -11.54 1.15 -24.85
C LYS A 51 -11.21 -0.19 -25.51
N LEU A 52 -11.40 -0.28 -26.82
CA LEU A 52 -11.10 -1.49 -27.60
C LEU A 52 -9.62 -1.86 -27.51
N PHE A 53 -8.72 -0.88 -27.58
CA PHE A 53 -7.28 -1.10 -27.41
C PHE A 53 -6.93 -1.62 -26.00
N LYS A 54 -7.48 -0.98 -24.96
CA LYS A 54 -7.26 -1.40 -23.56
C LYS A 54 -7.77 -2.82 -23.28
N GLN A 55 -8.86 -3.23 -23.93
CA GLN A 55 -9.47 -4.54 -23.75
C GLN A 55 -8.76 -5.65 -24.52
N ASN A 56 -8.27 -5.37 -25.73
CA ASN A 56 -7.83 -6.42 -26.65
C ASN A 56 -6.33 -6.39 -27.00
N CYS A 57 -5.66 -5.24 -26.85
CA CYS A 57 -4.32 -5.03 -27.42
C CYS A 57 -3.27 -4.61 -26.38
N ALA A 58 -3.66 -3.86 -25.35
CA ALA A 58 -2.75 -3.27 -24.37
C ALA A 58 -1.95 -4.31 -23.55
N SER A 59 -2.44 -5.55 -23.46
CA SER A 59 -1.71 -6.65 -22.80
C SER A 59 -0.47 -7.10 -23.56
N CYS A 60 -0.42 -6.87 -24.88
CA CYS A 60 0.65 -7.38 -25.74
C CYS A 60 1.43 -6.27 -26.47
N HIS A 61 0.84 -5.09 -26.67
CA HIS A 61 1.41 -3.98 -27.42
C HIS A 61 1.52 -2.70 -26.59
N ALA A 62 2.65 -2.01 -26.71
CA ALA A 62 2.83 -0.67 -26.18
C ALA A 62 2.48 0.38 -27.24
N LEU A 63 1.98 1.55 -26.81
CA LEU A 63 1.77 2.72 -27.67
C LEU A 63 3.09 3.42 -28.06
N THR A 64 4.20 3.01 -27.47
CA THR A 64 5.55 3.53 -27.73
C THR A 64 6.33 2.61 -28.67
N ASP A 65 7.60 2.93 -28.93
CA ASP A 65 8.52 2.06 -29.69
C ASP A 65 8.95 0.80 -28.90
N LYS A 66 8.49 0.65 -27.65
CA LYS A 66 8.92 -0.43 -26.75
C LYS A 66 8.35 -1.79 -27.20
N LYS A 67 9.24 -2.78 -27.37
CA LYS A 67 8.88 -4.18 -27.62
C LYS A 67 8.31 -4.84 -26.35
N MET A 68 7.20 -5.58 -26.46
CA MET A 68 6.60 -6.35 -25.37
C MET A 68 6.41 -7.82 -25.79
N VAL A 69 5.17 -8.33 -25.79
CA VAL A 69 4.84 -9.62 -26.42
C VAL A 69 4.81 -9.45 -27.95
N GLY A 70 4.32 -8.30 -28.43
CA GLY A 70 4.40 -7.87 -29.82
C GLY A 70 5.23 -6.59 -30.00
N PRO A 71 5.36 -6.09 -31.25
CA PRO A 71 6.06 -4.85 -31.56
C PRO A 71 5.37 -3.62 -30.93
N GLY A 72 6.17 -2.58 -30.64
CA GLY A 72 5.66 -1.27 -30.27
C GLY A 72 4.92 -0.61 -31.44
N LEU A 73 3.77 0.01 -31.18
CA LEU A 73 2.85 0.48 -32.22
C LEU A 73 3.05 1.94 -32.64
N LYS A 74 4.07 2.62 -32.12
CA LYS A 74 4.34 4.01 -32.48
C LYS A 74 4.64 4.12 -33.97
N GLY A 75 3.85 4.97 -34.65
CA GLY A 75 3.96 5.22 -36.08
C GLY A 75 3.57 4.03 -36.97
N ILE A 76 2.88 3.01 -36.45
CA ILE A 76 2.55 1.80 -37.23
C ILE A 76 1.66 2.10 -38.45
N THR A 77 0.77 3.09 -38.32
CA THR A 77 -0.13 3.56 -39.39
C THR A 77 0.59 4.31 -40.51
N GLU A 78 1.84 4.72 -40.30
CA GLU A 78 2.70 5.32 -41.32
C GLU A 78 3.62 4.27 -41.96
N LYS A 79 3.94 3.20 -41.21
CA LYS A 79 4.83 2.11 -41.66
C LYS A 79 4.11 1.05 -42.50
N ARG A 80 2.80 0.89 -42.35
CA ARG A 80 2.02 -0.17 -43.02
C ARG A 80 0.68 0.38 -43.54
N SER A 81 0.19 -0.18 -44.65
CA SER A 81 -1.10 0.20 -45.21
C SER A 81 -2.26 -0.24 -44.32
N GLU A 82 -3.36 0.51 -44.38
CA GLU A 82 -4.59 0.18 -43.64
C GLU A 82 -5.09 -1.24 -43.94
N GLU A 83 -5.06 -1.65 -45.22
CA GLU A 83 -5.48 -2.98 -45.64
C GLU A 83 -4.62 -4.10 -45.02
N TRP A 84 -3.31 -3.88 -44.93
CA TRP A 84 -2.38 -4.82 -44.30
C TRP A 84 -2.67 -4.94 -42.80
N LEU A 85 -2.90 -3.80 -42.14
CA LEU A 85 -3.21 -3.76 -40.70
C LEU A 85 -4.55 -4.43 -40.37
N LEU A 86 -5.57 -4.28 -41.22
CA LEU A 86 -6.86 -4.96 -41.06
C LEU A 86 -6.71 -6.49 -41.16
N LYS A 87 -6.01 -6.98 -42.19
CA LYS A 87 -5.78 -8.42 -42.41
C LYS A 87 -4.97 -9.04 -41.26
N TRP A 88 -3.88 -8.38 -40.86
CA TRP A 88 -3.04 -8.83 -39.75
C TRP A 88 -3.81 -8.86 -38.42
N THR A 89 -4.58 -7.82 -38.12
CA THR A 89 -5.29 -7.69 -36.83
C THR A 89 -6.46 -8.64 -36.71
N LYS A 90 -7.17 -8.95 -37.81
CA LYS A 90 -8.27 -9.94 -37.77
C LYS A 90 -7.76 -11.35 -37.50
N ASN A 91 -6.74 -11.78 -38.23
CA ASN A 91 -6.20 -13.12 -38.12
C ASN A 91 -4.75 -13.19 -38.62
N SER A 92 -3.79 -12.98 -37.72
CA SER A 92 -2.38 -13.01 -38.10
C SER A 92 -1.94 -14.39 -38.60
N ALA A 93 -2.49 -15.49 -38.04
CA ALA A 93 -2.11 -16.85 -38.42
C ALA A 93 -2.52 -17.17 -39.88
N GLU A 94 -3.72 -16.76 -40.27
CA GLU A 94 -4.20 -16.89 -41.65
C GLU A 94 -3.40 -16.00 -42.60
N PHE A 95 -3.08 -14.78 -42.19
CA PHE A 95 -2.31 -13.84 -43.01
C PHE A 95 -0.83 -14.24 -43.16
N ILE A 96 -0.22 -14.86 -42.15
CA ILE A 96 1.10 -15.49 -42.27
C ILE A 96 1.04 -16.67 -43.25
N SER A 97 -0.05 -17.45 -43.18
CA SER A 97 -0.28 -18.61 -44.07
C SER A 97 -0.54 -18.20 -45.52
N SER A 98 -1.06 -17.00 -45.78
CA SER A 98 -1.25 -16.47 -47.14
C SER A 98 0.07 -16.12 -47.85
N GLY A 99 1.21 -16.20 -47.14
CA GLY A 99 2.54 -16.13 -47.74
C GLY A 99 3.22 -14.77 -47.70
N ASP A 100 2.65 -13.78 -47.01
CA ASP A 100 3.22 -12.43 -46.88
C ASP A 100 4.60 -12.48 -46.19
N ALA A 101 5.61 -11.88 -46.83
CA ALA A 101 7.01 -11.96 -46.39
C ALA A 101 7.26 -11.16 -45.10
N ASP A 102 6.60 -10.00 -44.95
CA ASP A 102 6.71 -9.14 -43.78
C ASP A 102 6.02 -9.78 -42.56
N ALA A 103 4.84 -10.37 -42.77
CA ALA A 103 4.10 -11.11 -41.75
C ALA A 103 4.94 -12.26 -41.16
N LYS A 104 5.63 -13.01 -42.02
CA LYS A 104 6.54 -14.10 -41.61
C LYS A 104 7.76 -13.59 -40.87
N ALA A 105 8.38 -12.50 -41.33
CA ALA A 105 9.54 -11.91 -40.68
C ALA A 105 9.22 -11.43 -39.26
N ILE A 106 8.08 -10.76 -39.07
CA ILE A 106 7.61 -10.33 -37.75
C ILE A 106 7.33 -11.55 -36.85
N PHE A 107 6.71 -12.60 -37.39
CA PHE A 107 6.44 -13.81 -36.62
C PHE A 107 7.72 -14.51 -36.12
N GLU A 108 8.75 -14.58 -36.95
CA GLU A 108 10.07 -15.11 -36.56
C GLU A 108 10.76 -14.19 -35.52
N GLU A 109 10.71 -12.87 -35.70
CA GLU A 109 11.32 -11.89 -34.77
C GLU A 109 10.72 -11.95 -33.35
N PHE A 110 9.42 -12.20 -33.25
CA PHE A 110 8.69 -12.26 -31.97
C PHE A 110 8.51 -13.69 -31.44
N ASN A 111 9.53 -14.55 -31.63
CA ASN A 111 9.61 -15.90 -31.09
C ASN A 111 8.44 -16.83 -31.48
N LYS A 112 7.84 -16.63 -32.66
CA LYS A 112 6.72 -17.45 -33.17
C LYS A 112 5.49 -17.44 -32.25
N ILE A 113 5.31 -16.37 -31.48
CA ILE A 113 4.12 -16.18 -30.65
C ILE A 113 2.99 -15.69 -31.57
N PRO A 114 1.91 -16.47 -31.78
CA PRO A 114 0.82 -16.05 -32.65
C PRO A 114 -0.02 -14.96 -31.96
N MET A 115 -0.42 -13.94 -32.73
CA MET A 115 -1.46 -13.01 -32.29
C MET A 115 -2.82 -13.73 -32.40
N PRO A 116 -3.63 -13.77 -31.33
CA PRO A 116 -4.90 -14.47 -31.36
C PRO A 116 -5.85 -13.82 -32.38
N PRO A 117 -6.76 -14.59 -33.02
CA PRO A 117 -7.75 -14.02 -33.92
C PRO A 117 -8.74 -13.17 -33.13
N PHE A 118 -9.10 -12.01 -33.69
CA PHE A 118 -10.03 -11.08 -33.06
C PHE A 118 -11.32 -11.00 -33.86
N ALA A 119 -12.46 -11.19 -33.18
CA ALA A 119 -13.79 -11.01 -33.75
C ALA A 119 -14.20 -9.52 -33.76
N LEU A 120 -13.30 -8.66 -34.25
CA LEU A 120 -13.53 -7.22 -34.39
C LEU A 120 -13.91 -6.89 -35.84
N SER A 121 -14.87 -5.98 -36.00
CA SER A 121 -15.24 -5.42 -37.29
C SER A 121 -14.14 -4.50 -37.85
N ASP A 122 -14.19 -4.21 -39.15
CA ASP A 122 -13.22 -3.31 -39.78
C ASP A 122 -13.23 -1.91 -39.16
N ASP A 123 -14.42 -1.41 -38.79
CA ASP A 123 -14.57 -0.09 -38.18
C ASP A 123 -14.01 -0.04 -36.75
N GLU A 124 -14.17 -1.11 -35.97
CA GLU A 124 -13.57 -1.25 -34.64
C GLU A 124 -12.04 -1.29 -34.72
N ILE A 125 -11.47 -2.00 -35.70
CA ILE A 125 -10.02 -2.05 -35.90
C ILE A 125 -9.48 -0.69 -36.34
N LYS A 126 -10.20 0.03 -37.21
CA LYS A 126 -9.84 1.41 -37.60
C LYS A 126 -9.87 2.34 -36.40
N ALA A 127 -10.87 2.24 -35.52
CA ALA A 127 -10.95 3.03 -34.30
C ALA A 127 -9.73 2.79 -33.39
N ILE A 128 -9.29 1.54 -33.24
CA ILE A 128 -8.06 1.20 -32.51
C ILE A 128 -6.84 1.91 -33.12
N PHE A 129 -6.64 1.81 -34.45
CA PHE A 129 -5.48 2.43 -35.10
C PHE A 129 -5.55 3.97 -35.12
N SER A 130 -6.74 4.56 -35.17
CA SER A 130 -6.93 6.00 -34.96
C SER A 130 -6.49 6.44 -33.56
N TYR A 131 -6.81 5.67 -32.52
CA TYR A 131 -6.34 5.91 -31.16
C TYR A 131 -4.81 5.76 -31.04
N VAL A 132 -4.24 4.70 -31.62
CA VAL A 132 -2.78 4.46 -31.64
C VAL A 132 -2.02 5.61 -32.33
N LYS A 133 -2.59 6.22 -33.38
CA LYS A 133 -2.01 7.37 -34.09
C LYS A 133 -1.97 8.64 -33.23
N SER A 134 -2.90 8.81 -32.29
CA SER A 134 -2.99 10.03 -31.46
C SER A 134 -3.59 9.72 -30.07
N PRO A 135 -2.78 9.19 -29.14
CA PRO A 135 -3.24 8.82 -27.80
C PRO A 135 -3.71 10.01 -26.93
N ASP A 136 -3.31 11.23 -27.29
CA ASP A 136 -3.50 12.47 -26.52
C ASP A 136 -4.79 13.25 -26.85
N GLN A 137 -5.72 12.68 -27.62
CA GLN A 137 -7.07 13.24 -27.78
C GLN A 137 -7.85 13.05 -26.46
N LYS A 138 -7.52 13.89 -25.48
CA LYS A 138 -8.03 13.83 -24.10
C LYS A 138 -9.55 13.82 -24.03
N THR A 139 -10.02 12.77 -23.39
CA THR A 139 -11.20 12.70 -22.52
C THR A 139 -11.50 14.04 -21.85
N ALA A 140 -12.49 14.76 -22.36
CA ALA A 140 -13.05 15.95 -21.74
C ALA A 140 -14.52 15.70 -21.35
N GLN A 141 -14.79 14.66 -20.57
CA GLN A 141 -15.97 14.62 -19.69
C GLN A 141 -15.89 13.52 -18.64
N ALA A 142 -15.29 13.85 -17.50
CA ALA A 142 -15.57 13.24 -16.20
C ALA A 142 -14.99 14.13 -15.08
N ALA A 143 -15.51 15.35 -14.96
CA ALA A 143 -15.24 16.20 -13.79
C ALA A 143 -16.41 17.15 -13.54
N THR A 144 -17.58 16.59 -13.20
CA THR A 144 -18.61 17.31 -12.42
C THR A 144 -19.07 16.38 -11.31
N GLY A 145 -18.50 16.57 -10.12
CA GLY A 145 -18.82 15.78 -8.94
C GLY A 145 -17.92 16.10 -7.75
N ASN A 146 -18.18 17.25 -7.14
CA ASN A 146 -17.83 17.66 -5.77
C ASN A 146 -16.40 18.14 -5.42
N ALA A 147 -16.33 19.47 -5.35
CA ALA A 147 -15.94 20.27 -4.18
C ALA A 147 -14.57 20.02 -3.55
N ALA A 148 -13.70 20.98 -3.85
CA ALA A 148 -12.53 21.39 -3.12
C ALA A 148 -12.69 21.34 -1.59
N ALA A 149 -11.78 20.61 -0.95
CA ALA A 149 -11.18 21.01 0.32
C ALA A 149 -9.68 21.17 0.06
N THR A 150 -9.23 22.42 0.05
CA THR A 150 -7.84 22.82 -0.03
C THR A 150 -7.07 22.23 1.15
N VAL A 151 -6.11 21.33 0.90
CA VAL A 151 -5.07 20.99 1.88
C VAL A 151 -3.79 21.64 1.42
N THR A 152 -3.45 22.74 2.10
CA THR A 152 -2.13 23.34 2.13
C THR A 152 -1.09 22.31 2.53
N THR A 153 -0.06 22.17 1.70
CA THR A 153 1.20 21.51 2.00
C THR A 153 1.91 22.24 3.15
N ALA A 154 1.88 21.63 4.34
CA ALA A 154 2.87 21.88 5.38
C ALA A 154 3.77 20.64 5.44
N VAL A 155 5.04 20.83 5.09
CA VAL A 155 6.11 19.88 5.38
C VAL A 155 6.28 19.87 6.89
N ASN A 156 5.73 18.85 7.55
CA ASN A 156 6.08 18.53 8.94
C ASN A 156 7.08 17.39 8.90
N GLU A 157 8.28 17.66 9.40
CA GLU A 157 9.22 16.64 9.82
C GLU A 157 8.52 15.62 10.74
N PRO A 158 8.84 14.32 10.64
CA PRO A 158 8.33 13.35 11.60
C PRO A 158 9.05 13.59 12.94
N THR A 159 8.42 14.39 13.78
CA THR A 159 8.62 14.33 15.23
C THR A 159 8.22 12.92 15.68
N PRO A 160 9.00 12.28 16.57
CA PRO A 160 8.69 10.94 17.02
C PRO A 160 7.36 10.99 17.79
N GLU A 161 6.31 10.41 17.21
CA GLU A 161 5.05 10.21 17.89
C GLU A 161 5.28 9.26 19.07
N THR A 162 5.38 9.89 20.24
CA THR A 162 5.27 9.30 21.56
C THR A 162 3.89 8.68 21.71
N THR A 163 3.77 7.45 21.22
CA THR A 163 2.67 6.55 21.55
C THR A 163 2.76 6.25 23.05
N GLY A 164 1.99 6.97 23.87
CA GLY A 164 1.30 6.53 25.09
C GLY A 164 2.05 5.75 26.19
N GLY A 165 3.35 5.56 26.08
CA GLY A 165 4.23 4.96 27.07
C GLY A 165 5.25 6.00 27.49
N MET A 166 5.40 6.21 28.80
CA MET A 166 6.45 7.08 29.31
C MET A 166 7.80 6.53 28.83
N ASN A 167 8.40 7.19 27.85
CA ASN A 167 9.75 6.88 27.42
C ASN A 167 10.71 7.05 28.62
N LEU A 168 11.81 6.28 28.65
CA LEU A 168 12.76 6.27 29.76
C LEU A 168 13.24 7.69 30.14
N THR A 169 13.33 8.58 29.15
CA THR A 169 13.65 10.00 29.35
C THR A 169 12.57 10.77 30.10
N SER A 170 11.28 10.56 29.83
CA SER A 170 10.18 11.18 30.61
C SER A 170 10.16 10.71 32.06
N ILE A 171 10.47 9.43 32.31
CA ILE A 171 10.54 8.87 33.67
C ILE A 171 11.69 9.52 34.44
N ILE A 172 12.88 9.62 33.82
CA ILE A 172 14.04 10.30 34.42
C ILE A 172 13.71 11.77 34.68
N ILE A 173 13.05 12.47 33.75
CA ILE A 173 12.63 13.86 33.93
C ILE A 173 11.62 13.98 35.09
N LEU A 174 10.64 13.09 35.20
CA LEU A 174 9.69 13.10 36.33
C LEU A 174 10.36 12.82 37.68
N ILE A 175 11.34 11.91 37.72
CA ILE A 175 12.13 11.64 38.93
C ILE A 175 13.00 12.86 39.27
N VAL A 176 13.67 13.47 38.30
CA VAL A 176 14.51 14.66 38.51
C VAL A 176 13.68 15.86 38.94
N VAL A 177 12.51 16.09 38.30
CA VAL A 177 11.57 17.15 38.69
C VAL A 177 10.98 16.86 40.07
N GLY A 178 10.63 15.61 40.36
CA GLY A 178 10.18 15.18 41.69
C GLY A 178 11.24 15.42 42.77
N LEU A 179 12.50 15.06 42.50
CA LEU A 179 13.63 15.32 43.39
C LEU A 179 13.90 16.82 43.54
N MET A 180 13.81 17.61 42.46
CA MET A 180 13.95 19.07 42.53
C MET A 180 12.81 19.73 43.31
N LEU A 181 11.58 19.24 43.21
CA LEU A 181 10.45 19.72 44.00
C LEU A 181 10.62 19.36 45.48
N ILE A 182 11.08 18.15 45.79
CA ILE A 182 11.42 17.75 47.16
C ILE A 182 12.55 18.62 47.71
N LEU A 183 13.61 18.86 46.93
CA LEU A 183 14.73 19.73 47.31
C LEU A 183 14.24 21.16 47.57
N ALA A 184 13.40 21.71 46.69
CA ALA A 184 12.84 23.05 46.82
C ALA A 184 11.95 23.19 48.06
N LEU A 185 11.20 22.14 48.42
CA LEU A 185 10.40 22.14 49.64
C LEU A 185 11.28 21.99 50.91
N ILE A 186 12.36 21.21 50.87
CA ILE A 186 13.34 21.12 51.97
C ILE A 186 14.05 22.46 52.17
N VAL A 187 14.50 23.09 51.09
CA VAL A 187 15.13 24.43 51.11
C VAL A 187 14.15 25.47 51.67
N ARG A 188 12.88 25.46 51.25
CA ARG A 188 11.84 26.32 51.83
C ARG A 188 11.59 26.04 53.31
N ALA A 189 11.55 24.78 53.73
CA ALA A 189 11.34 24.41 55.13
C ALA A 189 12.52 24.87 56.03
N ASN A 190 13.76 24.73 55.54
CA ASN A 190 14.94 25.21 56.25
C ASN A 190 15.04 26.75 56.24
N ALA A 191 14.73 27.41 55.12
CA ALA A 191 14.68 28.88 55.05
C ALA A 191 13.64 29.46 56.01
N ASN A 192 12.45 28.85 56.10
CA ASN A 192 11.42 29.27 57.05
C ASN A 192 11.87 29.11 58.52
N LYS A 193 12.59 28.03 58.86
CA LYS A 193 13.16 27.88 60.22
C LYS A 193 14.16 28.97 60.56
N ILE A 194 15.02 29.35 59.61
CA ILE A 194 16.02 30.42 59.79
C ILE A 194 15.32 31.77 59.99
N ILE A 195 14.31 32.10 59.17
CA ILE A 195 13.57 33.35 59.26
C ILE A 195 12.78 33.42 60.58
N GLN A 196 12.13 32.34 61.00
CA GLN A 196 11.37 32.29 62.25
C GLN A 196 12.26 32.51 63.49
N ASN A 197 13.48 31.95 63.49
CA ASN A 197 14.45 32.17 64.56
C ASN A 197 15.01 33.59 64.63
N GLN A 198 14.95 34.37 63.55
CA GLN A 198 15.49 35.72 63.49
C GLN A 198 14.46 36.83 63.74
N THR A 199 13.18 36.63 63.40
CA THR A 199 12.19 37.74 63.44
C THR A 199 11.04 37.57 64.42
N GLY A 200 10.90 36.41 65.08
CA GLY A 200 9.89 36.19 66.14
C GLY A 200 8.41 36.39 65.72
N GLY A 201 8.15 36.66 64.44
CA GLY A 201 6.83 36.96 63.90
C GLY A 201 6.35 35.86 62.96
N VAL A 202 5.09 35.46 63.13
CA VAL A 202 4.40 34.47 62.30
C VAL A 202 4.32 34.96 60.87
N VAL A 203 5.20 34.46 60.01
CA VAL A 203 5.05 34.59 58.55
C VAL A 203 3.94 33.62 58.15
N ALA A 204 2.76 34.17 57.85
CA ALA A 204 1.65 33.45 57.24
C ALA A 204 2.10 32.91 55.88
N SER A 205 2.66 31.70 55.88
CA SER A 205 3.02 31.01 54.66
C SER A 205 1.77 30.30 54.16
N GLY A 206 1.29 30.72 52.99
CA GLY A 206 0.40 29.92 52.13
C GLY A 206 1.11 28.65 51.68
N GLY A 207 1.34 27.74 52.62
CA GLY A 207 2.25 26.61 52.50
C GLY A 207 1.59 25.30 52.92
N ILE A 208 0.37 25.04 52.42
CA ILE A 208 -0.36 23.78 52.66
C ILE A 208 0.52 22.56 52.28
N LEU A 209 1.49 22.74 51.37
CA LEU A 209 2.33 21.67 50.85
C LEU A 209 3.63 21.40 51.65
N ALA A 210 4.20 22.38 52.36
CA ALA A 210 5.59 22.30 52.85
C ALA A 210 5.77 21.68 54.25
N ASN A 211 4.72 21.61 55.08
CA ASN A 211 4.83 21.13 56.47
C ASN A 211 4.01 19.87 56.78
N ASN A 212 3.23 19.37 55.82
CA ASN A 212 2.37 18.21 56.02
C ASN A 212 3.11 16.92 55.66
N LYS A 213 3.68 16.23 56.66
CA LYS A 213 4.31 14.90 56.49
C LYS A 213 3.41 13.91 55.73
N LYS A 214 2.09 14.02 55.88
CA LYS A 214 1.09 13.24 55.15
C LYS A 214 1.07 13.54 53.65
N ILE A 215 1.19 14.81 53.25
CA ILE A 215 1.21 15.22 51.83
C ILE A 215 2.50 14.75 51.17
N PHE A 216 3.64 14.87 51.86
CA PHE A 216 4.89 14.30 51.39
C PHE A 216 4.84 12.78 51.26
N ALA A 217 4.26 12.08 52.24
CA ALA A 217 4.09 10.63 52.16
C ALA A 217 3.21 10.22 50.97
N VAL A 218 2.08 10.91 50.76
CA VAL A 218 1.19 10.66 49.61
C VAL A 218 1.91 10.96 48.29
N LEU A 219 2.61 12.09 48.18
CA LEU A 219 3.34 12.46 46.97
C LEU A 219 4.46 11.43 46.66
N PHE A 220 5.17 10.96 47.69
CA PHE A 220 6.18 9.92 47.54
C PHE A 220 5.58 8.59 47.08
N ILE A 221 4.45 8.16 47.67
CA ILE A 221 3.75 6.94 47.24
C ILE A 221 3.30 7.07 45.79
N VAL A 222 2.74 8.21 45.40
CA VAL A 222 2.33 8.46 44.01
C VAL A 222 3.53 8.38 43.08
N LEU A 223 4.62 9.11 43.37
CA LEU A 223 5.86 9.05 42.59
C LEU A 223 6.45 7.64 42.50
N ALA A 224 6.43 6.89 43.60
CA ALA A 224 6.92 5.51 43.65
C ALA A 224 6.05 4.57 42.78
N LEU A 225 4.72 4.72 42.82
CA LEU A 225 3.82 3.94 41.96
C LEU A 225 4.00 4.29 40.48
N PHE A 226 4.17 5.57 40.14
CA PHE A 226 4.48 6.00 38.77
C PHE A 226 5.84 5.46 38.30
N GLY A 227 6.87 5.54 39.14
CA GLY A 227 8.20 4.99 38.85
C GLY A 227 8.18 3.47 38.67
N LEU A 228 7.47 2.75 39.55
CA LEU A 228 7.33 1.30 39.45
C LEU A 228 6.55 0.90 38.20
N LYS A 229 5.48 1.63 37.86
CA LYS A 229 4.75 1.40 36.61
C LYS A 229 5.62 1.66 35.38
N GLY A 230 6.39 2.75 35.36
CA GLY A 230 7.31 3.04 34.26
C GLY A 230 8.39 1.96 34.10
N LEU A 231 8.96 1.47 35.20
CA LEU A 231 9.90 0.35 35.20
C LEU A 231 9.23 -0.92 34.67
N TRP A 232 8.03 -1.25 35.15
CA TRP A 232 7.25 -2.40 34.71
C TRP A 232 6.97 -2.33 33.20
N ASP A 233 6.46 -1.20 32.70
CA ASP A 233 6.17 -1.02 31.27
C ASP A 233 7.45 -1.12 30.43
N THR A 234 8.59 -0.61 30.92
CA THR A 234 9.87 -0.75 30.22
C THR A 234 10.31 -2.20 30.13
N LEU A 235 10.27 -2.95 31.23
CA LEU A 235 10.67 -4.35 31.29
C LEU A 235 9.79 -5.23 30.39
N PHE A 236 8.48 -4.97 30.34
CA PHE A 236 7.53 -5.72 29.52
C PHE A 236 7.69 -5.47 28.01
N ASN A 237 8.30 -4.36 27.61
CA ASN A 237 8.55 -4.05 26.20
C ASN A 237 9.93 -4.52 25.69
N ILE A 238 10.78 -5.09 26.56
CA ILE A 238 12.06 -5.66 26.12
C ILE A 238 11.80 -6.86 25.21
N GLY A 239 12.39 -6.83 24.01
CA GLY A 239 12.25 -7.91 23.03
C GLY A 239 10.94 -7.88 22.24
N VAL A 240 10.12 -6.84 22.38
CA VAL A 240 8.90 -6.65 21.57
C VAL A 240 9.23 -5.74 20.38
N ALA A 241 9.25 -6.31 19.17
CA ALA A 241 9.58 -5.58 17.93
C ALA A 241 8.35 -5.05 17.19
N GLN A 242 7.23 -4.81 17.89
CA GLN A 242 6.02 -4.29 17.26
C GLN A 242 6.28 -2.90 16.66
N GLY A 243 5.83 -2.68 15.43
CA GLY A 243 6.07 -1.45 14.68
C GLY A 243 7.45 -1.40 13.98
N TYR A 244 8.30 -2.41 14.13
CA TYR A 244 9.57 -2.47 13.41
C TYR A 244 9.33 -2.44 11.89
N GLN A 245 9.92 -1.45 11.23
CA GLN A 245 9.79 -1.19 9.79
C GLN A 245 11.16 -0.79 9.23
N PRO A 246 11.99 -1.76 8.82
CA PRO A 246 13.30 -1.48 8.25
C PRO A 246 13.19 -1.01 6.81
N VAL A 247 14.11 -0.13 6.40
CA VAL A 247 14.28 0.23 4.99
C VAL A 247 14.75 -0.99 4.22
N GLN A 248 14.04 -1.32 3.14
CA GLN A 248 14.35 -2.46 2.27
C GLN A 248 15.30 -2.05 1.12
N PRO A 249 16.09 -2.98 0.56
CA PRO A 249 16.98 -2.69 -0.58
C PRO A 249 16.20 -2.22 -1.83
N ILE A 250 14.99 -2.75 -2.00
CA ILE A 250 14.02 -2.39 -3.04
C ILE A 250 12.74 -1.95 -2.35
N LYS A 251 12.20 -0.79 -2.74
CA LYS A 251 10.94 -0.25 -2.20
C LYS A 251 9.73 -1.00 -2.76
N PHE A 252 9.58 -2.25 -2.34
CA PHE A 252 8.48 -3.12 -2.76
C PHE A 252 7.18 -2.77 -2.02
N SER A 253 6.15 -2.38 -2.78
CA SER A 253 4.82 -2.08 -2.24
C SER A 253 3.87 -3.28 -2.29
N HIS A 254 3.47 -3.81 -1.12
CA HIS A 254 2.41 -4.82 -1.05
C HIS A 254 1.05 -4.25 -1.48
N LYS A 255 0.82 -2.95 -1.26
CA LYS A 255 -0.41 -2.26 -1.66
C LYS A 255 -0.67 -2.28 -3.16
N VAL A 256 0.36 -2.00 -3.97
CA VAL A 256 0.23 -2.08 -5.44
C VAL A 256 -0.05 -3.51 -5.89
N HIS A 257 0.70 -4.48 -5.36
CA HIS A 257 0.58 -5.88 -5.80
C HIS A 257 -0.72 -6.54 -5.33
N VAL A 258 -1.13 -6.35 -4.08
CA VAL A 258 -2.25 -7.06 -3.47
C VAL A 258 -3.55 -6.26 -3.56
N ALA A 259 -3.58 -4.99 -3.14
CA ALA A 259 -4.82 -4.23 -3.12
C ALA A 259 -5.25 -3.74 -4.51
N GLN A 260 -4.32 -3.22 -5.32
CA GLN A 260 -4.65 -2.68 -6.64
C GLN A 260 -4.74 -3.79 -7.69
N ASN A 261 -3.71 -4.65 -7.76
CA ASN A 261 -3.62 -5.69 -8.80
C ASN A 261 -4.21 -7.05 -8.39
N LYS A 262 -4.75 -7.19 -7.16
CA LYS A 262 -5.44 -8.39 -6.66
C LYS A 262 -4.59 -9.68 -6.75
N ILE A 263 -3.28 -9.57 -6.67
CA ILE A 263 -2.37 -10.73 -6.67
C ILE A 263 -2.55 -11.49 -5.35
N SER A 264 -2.73 -12.81 -5.45
CA SER A 264 -2.87 -13.67 -4.27
C SER A 264 -1.58 -13.70 -3.44
N CYS A 265 -1.71 -13.65 -2.11
CA CYS A 265 -0.56 -13.75 -1.19
C CYS A 265 0.30 -15.00 -1.44
N ASN A 266 -0.35 -16.12 -1.81
CA ASN A 266 0.30 -17.41 -2.02
C ASN A 266 1.01 -17.52 -3.37
N TYR A 267 0.84 -16.55 -4.27
CA TYR A 267 1.57 -16.53 -5.56
C TYR A 267 3.07 -16.29 -5.31
N CYS A 268 3.39 -15.34 -4.44
CA CYS A 268 4.77 -15.04 -4.06
C CYS A 268 5.24 -15.87 -2.86
N HIS A 269 4.39 -16.05 -1.85
CA HIS A 269 4.73 -16.75 -0.61
C HIS A 269 4.24 -18.21 -0.63
N THR A 270 4.69 -18.97 -1.64
CA THR A 270 4.21 -20.33 -1.91
C THR A 270 4.48 -21.31 -0.77
N GLY A 271 5.54 -21.10 0.02
CA GLY A 271 5.89 -21.93 1.16
C GLY A 271 4.86 -21.90 2.28
N ALA A 272 3.98 -20.89 2.32
CA ALA A 272 3.03 -20.69 3.41
C ALA A 272 2.05 -21.85 3.57
N ARG A 273 1.69 -22.51 2.46
CA ARG A 273 0.74 -23.63 2.48
C ARG A 273 1.36 -24.99 2.75
N ASN A 274 2.64 -25.14 2.43
CA ASN A 274 3.26 -26.47 2.30
C ASN A 274 4.44 -26.69 3.26
N GLY A 275 5.01 -25.61 3.82
CA GLY A 275 6.22 -25.70 4.62
C GLY A 275 6.19 -24.90 5.91
N LYS A 276 7.27 -25.06 6.68
CA LYS A 276 7.54 -24.32 7.91
C LYS A 276 7.63 -22.81 7.66
N VAL A 277 8.26 -22.43 6.55
CA VAL A 277 8.62 -21.06 6.22
C VAL A 277 7.86 -20.65 4.96
N ALA A 278 7.15 -19.51 5.00
CA ALA A 278 6.45 -18.97 3.84
C ALA A 278 7.41 -18.60 2.69
N GLY A 279 8.62 -18.17 3.05
CA GLY A 279 9.69 -17.80 2.12
C GLY A 279 9.51 -16.39 1.56
N ILE A 280 10.62 -15.76 1.20
CA ILE A 280 10.60 -14.58 0.33
C ILE A 280 10.77 -15.11 -1.11
N PRO A 281 9.96 -14.66 -2.08
CA PRO A 281 10.07 -15.15 -3.44
C PRO A 281 11.48 -14.87 -4.00
N PRO A 282 12.03 -15.76 -4.84
CA PRO A 282 13.22 -15.46 -5.61
C PRO A 282 12.94 -14.33 -6.60
N ALA A 283 13.98 -13.61 -7.01
CA ALA A 283 13.85 -12.51 -7.97
C ALA A 283 13.25 -12.96 -9.32
N SER A 284 13.38 -14.24 -9.69
CA SER A 284 12.75 -14.80 -10.89
C SER A 284 11.22 -14.69 -10.87
N THR A 285 10.58 -14.80 -9.70
CA THR A 285 9.13 -14.61 -9.57
C THR A 285 8.72 -13.19 -9.96
N CYS A 286 9.55 -12.19 -9.67
CA CYS A 286 9.32 -10.80 -10.07
C CYS A 286 9.32 -10.68 -11.61
N MET A 287 10.21 -11.40 -12.28
CA MET A 287 10.37 -11.33 -13.73
C MET A 287 9.23 -11.94 -14.54
N ASN A 288 8.36 -12.76 -13.92
CA ASN A 288 7.14 -13.26 -14.57
C ASN A 288 6.27 -12.12 -15.14
N CYS A 289 6.28 -10.97 -14.46
CA CYS A 289 5.55 -9.77 -14.91
C CYS A 289 6.51 -8.64 -15.30
N HIS A 290 7.59 -8.43 -14.55
CA HIS A 290 8.50 -7.30 -14.77
C HIS A 290 9.34 -7.42 -16.05
N LYS A 291 9.32 -8.56 -16.75
CA LYS A 291 9.81 -8.63 -18.14
C LYS A 291 9.04 -7.69 -19.08
N TYR A 292 7.74 -7.49 -18.84
CA TYR A 292 6.86 -6.67 -19.66
C TYR A 292 6.53 -5.33 -18.98
N VAL A 293 6.38 -5.34 -17.65
CA VAL A 293 6.09 -4.16 -16.82
C VAL A 293 7.38 -3.56 -16.26
N SER A 294 7.88 -2.53 -16.94
CA SER A 294 9.15 -1.87 -16.58
C SER A 294 9.00 -0.62 -15.73
N GLU A 295 7.78 -0.13 -15.54
CA GLU A 295 7.50 1.13 -14.84
C GLU A 295 6.35 0.92 -13.84
N GLY A 296 6.58 1.35 -12.60
CA GLY A 296 5.60 1.30 -11.53
C GLY A 296 4.99 2.68 -11.24
N PRO A 297 3.76 2.74 -10.69
CA PRO A 297 3.04 3.99 -10.46
C PRO A 297 3.66 4.90 -9.38
N LEU A 298 4.47 4.34 -8.47
CA LEU A 298 5.04 5.09 -7.32
C LEU A 298 6.49 5.52 -7.54
N THR A 299 7.28 4.66 -8.18
CA THR A 299 8.74 4.79 -8.24
C THR A 299 9.28 4.79 -9.67
N GLY A 300 8.39 4.84 -10.66
CA GLY A 300 8.75 4.74 -12.07
C GLY A 300 9.56 3.48 -12.36
N THR A 301 10.68 3.65 -13.06
CA THR A 301 11.60 2.58 -13.47
C THR A 301 12.70 2.29 -12.44
N VAL A 302 12.94 3.17 -11.47
CA VAL A 302 14.14 3.15 -10.60
C VAL A 302 14.24 1.89 -9.76
N GLU A 303 13.16 1.51 -9.08
CA GLU A 303 13.16 0.35 -8.18
C GLU A 303 13.10 -0.97 -8.96
N ILE A 304 12.42 -1.01 -10.11
CA ILE A 304 12.36 -2.19 -10.97
C ILE A 304 13.74 -2.47 -11.60
N ALA A 305 14.50 -1.43 -11.95
CA ALA A 305 15.86 -1.58 -12.46
C ALA A 305 16.80 -2.31 -11.49
N LYS A 306 16.57 -2.21 -10.17
CA LYS A 306 17.33 -2.97 -9.17
C LYS A 306 17.08 -4.48 -9.28
N ILE A 307 15.88 -4.91 -9.67
CA ILE A 307 15.55 -6.32 -9.92
C ILE A 307 16.32 -6.82 -11.15
N TYR A 308 16.36 -6.02 -12.22
CA TYR A 308 17.11 -6.38 -13.42
C TYR A 308 18.61 -6.50 -13.10
N LYS A 309 19.16 -5.55 -12.34
CA LYS A 309 20.55 -5.62 -11.88
C LYS A 309 20.82 -6.87 -11.04
N ALA A 310 19.91 -7.22 -10.13
CA ALA A 310 20.05 -8.42 -9.31
C ALA A 310 20.04 -9.72 -10.13
N LEU A 311 19.35 -9.73 -11.28
CA LEU A 311 19.28 -10.91 -12.16
C LEU A 311 20.21 -10.85 -13.37
N ASP A 312 21.07 -9.82 -13.46
CA ASP A 312 21.89 -9.54 -14.63
C ASP A 312 21.05 -9.51 -15.94
N TYR A 313 19.84 -8.94 -15.87
CA TYR A 313 18.87 -8.97 -16.96
C TYR A 313 19.04 -7.76 -17.90
N ASN A 314 19.22 -8.02 -19.19
CA ASN A 314 19.29 -7.00 -20.22
C ASN A 314 17.89 -6.71 -20.79
N THR A 315 17.42 -5.47 -20.64
CA THR A 315 16.08 -5.05 -21.08
C THR A 315 15.93 -4.91 -22.59
N GLU A 316 17.02 -4.69 -23.33
CA GLU A 316 17.00 -4.51 -24.79
C GLU A 316 16.97 -5.85 -25.51
N THR A 317 17.83 -6.78 -25.10
CA THR A 317 17.94 -8.14 -25.68
C THR A 317 17.00 -9.14 -25.03
N GLN A 318 16.39 -8.78 -23.90
CA GLN A 318 15.51 -9.63 -23.08
C GLN A 318 16.15 -10.95 -22.60
N THR A 319 17.46 -10.92 -22.37
CA THR A 319 18.26 -12.08 -21.95
C THR A 319 18.82 -11.89 -20.54
N TYR A 320 18.99 -13.00 -19.82
CA TYR A 320 19.70 -13.03 -18.55
C TYR A 320 21.19 -13.21 -18.80
N GLY A 321 22.02 -12.48 -18.06
CA GLY A 321 23.45 -12.67 -18.00
C GLY A 321 23.86 -13.78 -17.03
N ASN A 322 25.16 -13.87 -16.78
CA ASN A 322 25.76 -14.99 -16.04
C ASN A 322 26.11 -14.63 -14.59
N ASN A 323 25.87 -13.39 -14.15
CA ASN A 323 26.27 -12.94 -12.82
C ASN A 323 25.10 -12.41 -11.97
N PRO A 324 24.09 -13.24 -11.64
CA PRO A 324 23.01 -12.84 -10.75
C PRO A 324 23.53 -12.63 -9.33
N GLN A 325 23.04 -11.58 -8.67
CA GLN A 325 23.34 -11.22 -7.28
C GLN A 325 22.06 -11.29 -6.44
N PRO A 326 22.05 -12.04 -5.32
CA PRO A 326 20.87 -12.13 -4.46
C PRO A 326 20.44 -10.77 -3.92
N ILE A 327 19.13 -10.56 -3.80
CA ILE A 327 18.58 -9.38 -3.13
C ILE A 327 18.65 -9.60 -1.62
N GLU A 328 19.41 -8.75 -0.93
CA GLU A 328 19.61 -8.82 0.52
C GLU A 328 18.43 -8.21 1.29
N TRP A 329 17.31 -8.92 1.31
CA TRP A 329 16.12 -8.48 2.03
C TRP A 329 16.34 -8.41 3.54
N VAL A 330 15.82 -7.35 4.17
CA VAL A 330 15.85 -7.21 5.63
C VAL A 330 14.59 -7.84 6.21
N ARG A 331 14.76 -8.90 7.01
CA ARG A 331 13.64 -9.63 7.61
C ARG A 331 12.93 -8.76 8.65
N VAL A 332 11.61 -8.59 8.48
CA VAL A 332 10.75 -7.81 9.39
C VAL A 332 10.31 -8.64 10.59
N HIS A 333 9.78 -9.85 10.35
CA HIS A 333 9.29 -10.74 11.41
C HIS A 333 10.36 -11.77 11.74
N ASN A 334 10.86 -11.74 12.98
CA ASN A 334 11.82 -12.73 13.45
C ASN A 334 11.35 -13.36 14.76
N LEU A 335 11.45 -14.68 14.83
CA LEU A 335 11.25 -15.46 16.05
C LEU A 335 12.60 -16.05 16.44
N PRO A 336 12.85 -16.27 17.75
CA PRO A 336 14.02 -17.01 18.20
C PRO A 336 14.09 -18.40 17.57
N ASP A 337 15.31 -18.91 17.39
CA ASP A 337 15.61 -20.21 16.77
C ASP A 337 15.05 -21.41 17.56
N HIS A 338 15.05 -21.33 18.89
CA HIS A 338 14.45 -22.30 19.80
C HIS A 338 12.90 -22.28 19.79
N ALA A 339 12.28 -21.42 18.98
CA ALA A 339 10.85 -21.44 18.73
C ALA A 339 10.56 -22.09 17.36
N TYR A 340 9.88 -23.23 17.40
CA TYR A 340 9.35 -23.88 16.22
C TYR A 340 7.99 -23.29 15.84
N PHE A 341 7.95 -22.64 14.68
CA PHE A 341 6.72 -22.17 14.04
C PHE A 341 6.59 -22.75 12.64
N ASN A 342 5.41 -23.23 12.26
CA ASN A 342 5.15 -23.81 10.94
C ASN A 342 3.95 -23.14 10.25
N HIS A 343 4.19 -22.45 9.13
CA HIS A 343 3.14 -21.74 8.38
C HIS A 343 2.04 -22.69 7.87
N ALA A 344 2.39 -23.85 7.31
CA ALA A 344 1.42 -24.78 6.72
C ALA A 344 0.37 -25.27 7.73
N GLN A 345 0.77 -25.47 8.99
CA GLN A 345 -0.18 -25.85 10.05
C GLN A 345 -1.21 -24.75 10.31
N HIS A 346 -0.81 -23.47 10.29
CA HIS A 346 -1.72 -22.36 10.56
C HIS A 346 -2.57 -22.02 9.33
N VAL A 347 -1.97 -22.00 8.14
CA VAL A 347 -2.64 -21.59 6.89
C VAL A 347 -3.46 -22.75 6.29
N SER A 348 -2.87 -23.93 6.13
CA SER A 348 -3.52 -25.03 5.41
C SER A 348 -4.43 -25.86 6.30
N VAL A 349 -4.06 -26.09 7.56
CA VAL A 349 -4.86 -26.87 8.51
C VAL A 349 -5.77 -25.94 9.31
N GLY A 350 -5.21 -24.94 9.98
CA GLY A 350 -5.97 -23.99 10.81
C GLY A 350 -6.86 -23.02 10.01
N LYS A 351 -6.59 -22.82 8.71
CA LYS A 351 -7.25 -21.82 7.86
C LYS A 351 -7.29 -20.45 8.54
N VAL A 352 -6.18 -20.06 9.15
CA VAL A 352 -5.97 -18.75 9.74
C VAL A 352 -5.62 -17.77 8.62
N GLU A 353 -6.31 -16.63 8.59
CA GLU A 353 -6.06 -15.59 7.60
C GLU A 353 -4.71 -14.91 7.85
N CYS A 354 -3.99 -14.56 6.77
CA CYS A 354 -2.65 -13.97 6.88
C CYS A 354 -2.66 -12.66 7.70
N GLN A 355 -3.73 -11.88 7.56
CA GLN A 355 -3.91 -10.58 8.17
C GLN A 355 -4.06 -10.66 9.69
N THR A 356 -4.50 -11.80 10.23
CA THR A 356 -4.60 -12.01 11.68
C THR A 356 -3.24 -11.87 12.36
N CYS A 357 -2.17 -12.31 11.70
CA CYS A 357 -0.81 -12.26 12.25
C CYS A 357 -0.01 -11.06 11.69
N HIS A 358 -0.09 -10.80 10.39
CA HIS A 358 0.74 -9.80 9.71
C HIS A 358 0.05 -8.42 9.56
N GLY A 359 -1.19 -8.27 10.05
CA GLY A 359 -1.98 -7.05 9.87
C GLY A 359 -2.48 -6.87 8.42
N PRO A 360 -3.06 -5.70 8.10
CA PRO A 360 -3.58 -5.40 6.77
C PRO A 360 -2.46 -5.16 5.74
N ILE A 361 -1.70 -6.20 5.41
CA ILE A 361 -0.51 -6.10 4.54
C ILE A 361 -0.84 -5.52 3.16
N GLN A 362 -2.06 -5.73 2.68
CA GLN A 362 -2.55 -5.17 1.42
C GLN A 362 -2.66 -3.64 1.43
N GLU A 363 -2.59 -2.99 2.58
CA GLU A 363 -2.60 -1.53 2.71
C GLU A 363 -1.19 -0.95 2.94
N MET A 364 -0.18 -1.82 3.05
CA MET A 364 1.18 -1.43 3.41
C MET A 364 2.05 -1.25 2.16
N ASP A 365 2.62 -0.06 2.00
CA ASP A 365 3.66 0.19 0.99
C ASP A 365 5.02 -0.37 1.44
N GLU A 366 5.26 -0.46 2.74
CA GLU A 366 6.44 -1.14 3.31
C GLU A 366 5.99 -2.08 4.42
N ALA A 367 6.52 -3.30 4.44
CA ALA A 367 6.16 -4.28 5.44
C ALA A 367 6.66 -3.83 6.83
N LYS A 368 5.76 -3.85 7.81
CA LYS A 368 6.07 -3.60 9.22
C LYS A 368 5.56 -4.73 10.10
N GLN A 369 6.19 -4.92 11.25
CA GLN A 369 5.73 -5.90 12.22
C GLN A 369 4.45 -5.39 12.91
N PHE A 370 3.29 -5.94 12.54
CA PHE A 370 2.00 -5.52 13.09
C PHE A 370 1.72 -6.11 14.47
N SER A 371 1.93 -7.41 14.61
CA SER A 371 1.68 -8.14 15.86
C SER A 371 2.95 -8.25 16.71
N PRO A 372 2.83 -8.33 18.05
CA PRO A 372 3.99 -8.42 18.94
C PRO A 372 4.75 -9.75 18.81
N LEU A 373 4.07 -10.82 18.39
CA LEU A 373 4.63 -12.18 18.25
C LEU A 373 5.33 -12.71 19.51
N THR A 374 4.89 -12.25 20.69
CA THR A 374 5.36 -12.75 21.98
C THR A 374 4.71 -14.09 22.31
N MET A 375 5.35 -14.88 23.19
CA MET A 375 4.79 -16.16 23.65
C MET A 375 3.37 -16.00 24.20
N GLY A 376 3.14 -14.97 25.03
CA GLY A 376 1.81 -14.70 25.61
C GLY A 376 0.74 -14.47 24.55
N TRP A 377 1.09 -13.77 23.47
CA TRP A 377 0.18 -13.55 22.34
C TRP A 377 -0.13 -14.87 21.60
N CYS A 378 0.87 -15.73 21.37
CA CYS A 378 0.66 -17.05 20.76
C CYS A 378 -0.23 -17.95 21.63
N VAL A 379 0.03 -18.00 22.95
CA VAL A 379 -0.74 -18.80 23.91
C VAL A 379 -2.19 -18.34 23.97
N GLU A 380 -2.42 -17.02 24.00
CA GLU A 380 -3.78 -16.48 24.04
C GLU A 380 -4.55 -16.78 22.74
N CYS A 381 -3.88 -16.65 21.59
CA CYS A 381 -4.44 -17.06 20.31
C CYS A 381 -4.82 -18.55 20.32
N HIS A 382 -3.97 -19.43 20.87
CA HIS A 382 -4.25 -20.86 20.97
C HIS A 382 -5.39 -21.20 21.96
N ARG A 383 -5.60 -20.40 23.00
CA ARG A 383 -6.72 -20.57 23.96
C ARG A 383 -8.06 -20.16 23.39
N THR A 384 -8.06 -19.21 22.46
CA THR A 384 -9.29 -18.57 21.94
C THR A 384 -9.68 -19.07 20.56
N THR A 385 -8.72 -19.54 19.75
CA THR A 385 -8.97 -19.98 18.38
C THR A 385 -9.59 -21.37 18.36
N GLU A 386 -10.79 -21.47 17.79
CA GLU A 386 -11.47 -22.74 17.54
C GLU A 386 -10.83 -23.50 16.37
N VAL A 387 -10.76 -24.82 16.52
CA VAL A 387 -10.22 -25.71 15.49
C VAL A 387 -11.31 -26.06 14.50
N LYS A 388 -11.08 -25.73 13.22
CA LYS A 388 -11.96 -26.13 12.12
C LYS A 388 -11.80 -27.63 11.85
N MET A 389 -12.75 -28.43 12.33
CA MET A 389 -12.70 -29.89 12.22
C MET A 389 -13.47 -30.43 11.01
N GLU A 390 -14.20 -29.58 10.26
CA GLU A 390 -14.93 -30.02 9.08
C GLU A 390 -13.98 -30.44 7.93
N GLY A 391 -14.33 -31.51 7.22
CA GLY A 391 -13.65 -31.92 5.99
C GLY A 391 -12.33 -32.69 6.16
N ASN A 392 -11.93 -33.04 7.38
CA ASN A 392 -10.74 -33.86 7.62
C ASN A 392 -11.09 -35.17 8.34
N SER A 393 -10.84 -36.30 7.68
CA SER A 393 -11.09 -37.64 8.20
C SER A 393 -10.25 -37.99 9.44
N TYR A 394 -9.08 -37.37 9.61
CA TYR A 394 -8.25 -37.51 10.80
C TYR A 394 -8.97 -36.96 12.04
N TYR A 395 -9.68 -35.84 11.88
CA TYR A 395 -10.36 -35.19 13.00
C TYR A 395 -11.68 -35.86 13.36
N THR A 396 -12.30 -36.70 12.52
CA THR A 396 -13.63 -37.25 12.82
C THR A 396 -13.66 -38.06 14.13
N LYS A 397 -12.69 -38.96 14.33
CA LYS A 397 -12.60 -39.76 15.57
C LYS A 397 -12.13 -38.94 16.77
N LEU A 398 -11.25 -37.95 16.55
CA LEU A 398 -10.75 -37.08 17.61
C LEU A 398 -11.84 -36.11 18.07
N HIS A 399 -12.63 -35.60 17.13
CA HIS A 399 -13.75 -34.68 17.35
C HIS A 399 -14.81 -35.32 18.24
N ASP A 400 -15.19 -36.57 17.99
CA ASP A 400 -16.17 -37.26 18.84
C ASP A 400 -15.68 -37.43 20.29
N LYS A 401 -14.41 -37.81 20.48
CA LYS A 401 -13.81 -37.90 21.82
C LYS A 401 -13.75 -36.54 22.52
N LEU A 402 -13.32 -35.49 21.81
CA LEU A 402 -13.19 -34.15 22.37
C LEU A 402 -14.55 -33.51 22.65
N ARG A 403 -15.55 -33.67 21.76
CA ARG A 403 -16.93 -33.24 22.00
C ARG A 403 -17.52 -33.91 23.24
N ASN A 404 -17.25 -35.20 23.43
CA ASN A 404 -17.70 -35.92 24.63
C ASN A 404 -17.00 -35.46 25.91
N LYS A 405 -15.73 -35.04 25.83
CA LYS A 405 -14.96 -34.55 26.98
C LYS A 405 -15.30 -33.11 27.36
N TYR A 406 -15.53 -32.24 26.38
CA TYR A 406 -15.73 -30.79 26.55
C TYR A 406 -17.17 -30.36 26.20
N LYS A 407 -18.16 -31.19 26.52
CA LYS A 407 -19.57 -31.01 26.12
C LYS A 407 -20.04 -29.57 26.28
N GLY A 408 -20.51 -28.97 25.18
CA GLY A 408 -21.06 -27.61 25.15
C GLY A 408 -20.01 -26.48 25.09
N GLN A 409 -18.72 -26.79 25.02
CA GLN A 409 -17.67 -25.79 24.86
C GLN A 409 -17.01 -25.86 23.48
N PRO A 410 -16.57 -24.71 22.93
CA PRO A 410 -15.70 -24.68 21.77
C PRO A 410 -14.45 -25.56 21.94
N ILE A 411 -14.04 -26.24 20.87
CA ILE A 411 -12.78 -27.01 20.86
C ILE A 411 -11.69 -26.12 20.29
N THR A 412 -10.95 -25.51 21.19
CA THR A 412 -9.84 -24.60 20.92
C THR A 412 -8.50 -25.35 20.79
N VAL A 413 -7.49 -24.68 20.24
CA VAL A 413 -6.17 -25.28 19.95
C VAL A 413 -5.50 -25.81 21.22
N ASP A 414 -5.65 -25.12 22.35
CA ASP A 414 -5.15 -25.57 23.66
C ASP A 414 -5.74 -26.92 24.10
N LYS A 415 -7.02 -27.19 23.82
CA LYS A 415 -7.70 -28.46 24.15
C LYS A 415 -7.20 -29.64 23.30
N MET A 416 -6.47 -29.37 22.22
CA MET A 416 -5.76 -30.37 21.43
C MET A 416 -4.27 -30.51 21.80
N GLY A 417 -3.86 -29.90 22.92
CA GLY A 417 -2.47 -29.87 23.39
C GLY A 417 -1.61 -28.88 22.60
N GLY A 418 -2.18 -27.87 21.93
CA GLY A 418 -1.39 -26.84 21.24
C GLY A 418 -0.63 -25.89 22.18
N LEU A 419 -0.63 -26.16 23.49
CA LEU A 419 0.16 -25.45 24.51
C LEU A 419 1.29 -26.32 25.09
N ASP A 420 1.50 -27.54 24.58
CA ASP A 420 2.57 -28.40 25.06
C ASP A 420 3.94 -27.83 24.63
N CYS A 421 4.86 -27.65 25.58
CA CYS A 421 6.17 -27.04 25.33
C CYS A 421 6.93 -27.74 24.17
N SER A 422 6.87 -29.07 24.12
CA SER A 422 7.57 -29.88 23.11
C SER A 422 7.06 -29.71 21.68
N LYS A 423 5.92 -29.04 21.47
CA LYS A 423 5.40 -28.74 20.12
C LYS A 423 5.94 -27.43 19.55
N CYS A 424 6.41 -26.54 20.44
CA CYS A 424 6.85 -25.20 20.07
C CYS A 424 8.32 -24.94 20.41
N HIS A 425 8.93 -25.72 21.31
CA HIS A 425 10.29 -25.48 21.82
C HIS A 425 11.06 -26.80 21.91
N TYR A 426 11.66 -27.22 20.80
CA TYR A 426 12.41 -28.48 20.71
C TYR A 426 13.65 -28.36 19.84
#